data_AF-A0A7C6V1L2-F1
#
_entry.id   AF-A0A7C6V1L2-F1
#
_cell.length_a   1.000
_cell.length_b   1.000
_cell.length_c   1.000
_cell.angle_alpha   90.00
_cell.angle_beta   90.00
_cell.angle_gamma   90.00
#
_symmetry.space_group_name_H-M   'P 1'
#
loop_
_entity.id
_entity.type
_entity.pdbx_description
1 polymer ?
#
loop_
_entity_poly.entity_id
_entity_poly.type
_entity_poly.pdbx_seq_one_letter_code
_entity_poly.pdbx_strand_id
1 'polypeptide(L)'
;MLSIKNSANLDRKVYSMKLVGMVSLGCPKNLVDSENVLGLLASKGYVITSSLEEAEIIIINTCGFIRPAVQEALDEILQCVELKKNGKCRHLIVMGCLTQRYGVAELTEKIPEVDLWLGVNTPQKVLDYLCKAYHQEKISKAPDDSPRLLTTPPFTAYLKIAEGCSHSCAYCLIPSLRGRLKSRPLDEIWHEASTLVASGVKELVLVAQDTGAYGKDLAGNLSLAVVLKELARIPELQWIRILYLNPSSITPELVDTIQHEPKICRYLDIPMQHASSKVLRKMGRKGDAAEYLELIGTLRSQIPGLVLRTTLMTGFPGEDEQAFQELLEFVKKAQFDRLGVFPYYHEEGTRSYREKETVSFFEKRRRRREILKLQRSISRRKNEAAVGINLRVLTEKKLGESVFAGRSYREAPDIDPKIIVKGEDLRPGDFINVIIRQAYTYDLTATIDR
;
A
#
# COMPACT_ATOMS: atom_id res chain seq x y z
N MET A 1 3.41 24.90 -62.85
CA MET A 1 3.18 26.23 -62.23
C MET A 1 1.77 26.28 -61.70
N LEU A 2 1.58 26.06 -60.40
CA LEU A 2 0.41 26.52 -59.65
C LEU A 2 0.79 26.46 -58.17
N SER A 3 0.95 27.66 -57.62
CA SER A 3 1.43 27.96 -56.28
C SER A 3 0.36 27.62 -55.25
N ILE A 4 0.66 26.69 -54.34
CA ILE A 4 -0.10 26.54 -53.08
C ILE A 4 0.63 27.36 -52.02
N LYS A 5 0.25 28.64 -51.94
CA LYS A 5 0.38 29.41 -50.70
C LYS A 5 -0.84 29.10 -49.86
N ASN A 6 -0.66 28.40 -48.76
CA ASN A 6 -1.46 28.61 -47.55
C ASN A 6 -0.65 28.14 -46.35
N SER A 7 0.20 29.05 -45.89
CA SER A 7 0.71 29.10 -44.53
C SER A 7 -0.45 29.37 -43.58
N ALA A 8 -1.12 28.31 -43.13
CA ALA A 8 -1.91 28.38 -41.91
C ALA A 8 -0.91 28.39 -40.75
N ASN A 9 -0.67 29.58 -40.19
CA ASN A 9 -0.09 29.76 -38.87
C ASN A 9 -0.90 28.91 -37.88
N LEU A 10 -0.41 27.71 -37.58
CA LEU A 10 -0.67 27.14 -36.27
C LEU A 10 0.18 27.95 -35.30
N ASP A 11 -0.45 28.92 -34.64
CA ASP A 11 0.02 29.44 -33.37
C ASP A 11 0.09 28.28 -32.37
N ARG A 12 1.14 27.46 -32.49
CA ARG A 12 1.61 26.61 -31.42
C ARG A 12 2.13 27.57 -30.36
N LYS A 13 1.26 27.97 -29.42
CA LYS A 13 1.73 28.33 -28.07
C LYS A 13 2.65 27.18 -27.65
N VAL A 14 3.96 27.43 -27.69
CA VAL A 14 4.96 26.50 -27.18
C VAL A 14 4.74 26.46 -25.68
N TYR A 15 3.86 25.57 -25.22
CA TYR A 15 3.83 25.20 -23.82
C TYR A 15 5.22 24.60 -23.56
N SER A 16 6.09 25.34 -22.86
CA SER A 16 7.39 24.78 -22.49
C SER A 16 7.10 23.52 -21.68
N MET A 17 7.47 22.35 -22.20
CA MET A 17 7.24 21.08 -21.53
C MET A 17 7.90 21.11 -20.16
N LYS A 18 7.10 21.04 -19.09
CA LYS A 18 7.57 21.09 -17.71
C LYS A 18 7.82 19.68 -17.20
N LEU A 19 9.04 19.42 -16.73
CA LEU A 19 9.42 18.14 -16.14
C LEU A 19 8.96 18.08 -14.68
N VAL A 20 8.24 17.01 -14.33
CA VAL A 20 7.71 16.74 -13.00
C VAL A 20 8.36 15.47 -12.45
N GLY A 21 9.01 15.60 -11.30
CA GLY A 21 9.49 14.47 -10.48
C GLY A 21 8.54 14.23 -9.31
N MET A 22 8.36 12.97 -8.93
CA MET A 22 7.53 12.57 -7.80
C MET A 22 8.29 11.64 -6.86
N VAL A 23 8.28 11.96 -5.57
CA VAL A 23 8.74 11.07 -4.50
C VAL A 23 7.52 10.60 -3.70
N SER A 24 7.22 9.32 -3.77
CA SER A 24 6.07 8.73 -3.07
C SER A 24 6.53 7.89 -1.89
N LEU A 25 6.42 8.44 -0.68
CA LEU A 25 6.81 7.79 0.56
C LEU A 25 5.64 7.11 1.28
N GLY A 26 5.96 6.18 2.17
CA GLY A 26 5.01 5.61 3.10
C GLY A 26 4.36 4.31 2.65
N CYS A 27 3.16 4.38 2.08
CA CYS A 27 2.30 3.19 1.91
C CYS A 27 1.59 3.14 0.56
N PRO A 28 1.03 1.97 0.17
CA PRO A 28 0.32 1.82 -1.10
C PRO A 28 -0.83 2.82 -1.34
N LYS A 29 -1.44 3.34 -0.27
CA LYS A 29 -2.49 4.38 -0.37
C LYS A 29 -1.90 5.72 -0.82
N ASN A 30 -0.72 6.09 -0.30
CA ASN A 30 0.02 7.26 -0.78
C ASN A 30 0.43 7.06 -2.24
N LEU A 31 0.87 5.86 -2.62
CA LEU A 31 1.24 5.57 -4.00
C LEU A 31 0.08 5.80 -4.97
N VAL A 32 -1.11 5.29 -4.66
CA VAL A 32 -2.33 5.57 -5.46
C VAL A 32 -2.60 7.09 -5.54
N ASP A 33 -2.45 7.82 -4.43
CA ASP A 33 -2.63 9.28 -4.41
C ASP A 33 -1.62 9.97 -5.34
N SER A 34 -0.35 9.55 -5.32
CA SER A 34 0.73 10.08 -6.16
C SER A 34 0.48 9.82 -7.65
N GLU A 35 0.05 8.61 -8.01
CA GLU A 35 -0.25 8.22 -9.39
C GLU A 35 -1.45 8.98 -9.98
N ASN A 36 -2.43 9.32 -9.13
CA ASN A 36 -3.54 10.19 -9.53
C ASN A 36 -3.06 11.63 -9.80
N VAL A 37 -2.13 12.16 -9.01
CA VAL A 37 -1.51 13.48 -9.29
C VAL A 37 -0.76 13.43 -10.61
N LEU A 38 0.10 12.42 -10.80
CA LEU A 38 0.89 12.26 -12.01
C LEU A 38 0.02 12.11 -13.26
N GLY A 39 -1.03 11.29 -13.18
CA GLY A 39 -2.00 11.10 -14.24
C GLY A 39 -2.73 12.37 -14.64
N LEU A 40 -3.18 13.14 -13.63
CA LEU A 40 -3.80 14.44 -13.86
C LEU A 40 -2.83 15.42 -14.54
N LEU A 41 -1.59 15.52 -14.06
CA LEU A 41 -0.58 16.42 -14.64
C LEU A 41 -0.22 15.99 -16.07
N ALA A 42 -0.01 14.70 -16.32
CA ALA A 42 0.27 14.17 -17.66
C ALA A 42 -0.88 14.50 -18.64
N SER A 43 -2.14 14.40 -18.21
CA SER A 43 -3.30 14.78 -19.02
C SER A 43 -3.34 16.25 -19.42
N LYS A 44 -2.57 17.11 -18.73
CA LYS A 44 -2.43 18.55 -19.00
C LYS A 44 -1.11 18.92 -19.69
N GLY A 45 -0.35 17.92 -20.17
CA GLY A 45 0.87 18.14 -20.96
C GLY A 45 2.14 18.34 -20.13
N TYR A 46 2.12 18.07 -18.83
CA TYR A 46 3.34 17.95 -18.03
C TYR A 46 4.05 16.64 -18.37
N VAL A 47 5.38 16.63 -18.35
CA VAL A 47 6.19 15.46 -18.66
C VAL A 47 6.75 14.88 -17.37
N ILE A 48 6.53 13.59 -17.12
CA ILE A 48 7.00 12.93 -15.90
C ILE A 48 8.42 12.41 -16.09
N THR A 49 9.31 12.69 -15.14
CA THR A 49 10.69 12.19 -15.12
C THR A 49 10.96 11.37 -13.87
N SER A 50 11.84 10.37 -14.00
CA SER A 50 12.37 9.59 -12.87
C SER A 50 13.62 10.20 -12.23
N SER A 51 14.21 11.24 -12.82
CA SER A 51 15.33 11.99 -12.21
C SER A 51 14.80 13.26 -11.55
N LEU A 52 15.02 13.37 -10.24
CA LEU A 52 14.66 14.57 -9.49
C LEU A 52 15.57 15.75 -9.83
N GLU A 53 16.80 15.49 -10.26
CA GLU A 53 17.78 16.49 -10.65
C GLU A 53 17.42 17.23 -11.94
N GLU A 54 16.63 16.59 -12.81
CA GLU A 54 16.12 17.15 -14.07
C GLU A 54 14.72 17.79 -13.90
N ALA A 55 14.06 17.58 -12.76
CA ALA A 55 12.69 18.00 -12.54
C ALA A 55 12.58 19.51 -12.22
N GLU A 56 11.87 20.26 -13.07
CA GLU A 56 11.50 21.65 -12.78
C GLU A 56 10.51 21.75 -11.61
N ILE A 57 9.67 20.72 -11.44
CA ILE A 57 8.66 20.62 -10.38
C ILE A 57 8.91 19.31 -9.63
N ILE A 58 9.11 19.38 -8.32
CA ILE A 58 9.23 18.20 -7.46
C ILE A 58 8.02 18.13 -6.55
N ILE A 59 7.35 16.98 -6.54
CA ILE A 59 6.22 16.69 -5.66
C ILE A 59 6.62 15.57 -4.71
N ILE A 60 6.45 15.77 -3.41
CA ILE A 60 6.73 14.75 -2.39
C ILE A 60 5.43 14.38 -1.68
N ASN A 61 5.00 13.12 -1.78
CA ASN A 61 3.87 12.59 -1.02
C ASN A 61 4.37 11.84 0.21
N THR A 62 4.11 12.42 1.39
CA THR A 62 4.78 12.07 2.64
C THR A 62 3.92 11.18 3.54
N CYS A 63 4.61 10.39 4.38
CA CYS A 63 4.00 9.70 5.50
C CYS A 63 4.17 10.52 6.78
N GLY A 64 3.12 10.57 7.61
CA GLY A 64 3.14 11.24 8.92
C GLY A 64 2.81 10.30 10.08
N PHE A 65 2.72 9.00 9.81
CA PHE A 65 2.04 8.06 10.72
C PHE A 65 2.86 7.71 11.97
N ILE A 66 4.14 7.41 11.81
CA ILE A 66 5.06 7.09 12.92
C ILE A 66 6.35 7.90 12.79
N ARG A 67 7.03 8.14 13.90
CA ARG A 67 8.24 8.97 13.99
C ARG A 67 9.34 8.57 12.99
N PRO A 68 9.66 7.27 12.76
CA PRO A 68 10.63 6.92 11.71
C PRO A 68 10.21 7.36 10.31
N ALA A 69 8.92 7.25 9.97
CA ALA A 69 8.40 7.67 8.67
C ALA A 69 8.32 9.20 8.55
N VAL A 70 8.09 9.90 9.66
CA VAL A 70 8.21 11.37 9.73
C VAL A 70 9.65 11.79 9.49
N GLN A 71 10.63 11.13 10.10
CA GLN A 71 12.04 11.43 9.89
C GLN A 71 12.45 11.21 8.43
N GLU A 72 12.10 10.05 7.86
CA GLU A 72 12.32 9.74 6.44
C GLU A 72 11.72 10.83 5.53
N ALA A 73 10.48 11.26 5.81
CA ALA A 73 9.83 12.32 5.04
C ALA A 73 10.55 13.68 5.16
N LEU A 74 11.00 14.05 6.36
CA LEU A 74 11.75 15.30 6.57
C LEU A 74 13.11 15.27 5.90
N ASP A 75 13.84 14.16 6.00
CA ASP A 75 15.14 13.98 5.36
C ASP A 75 15.02 14.13 3.83
N GLU A 76 13.99 13.53 3.23
CA GLU A 76 13.70 13.64 1.80
C GLU A 76 13.31 15.06 1.36
N ILE A 77 12.49 15.74 2.17
CA ILE A 77 12.12 17.15 1.92
C ILE A 77 13.38 18.01 1.91
N LEU A 78 14.27 17.84 2.89
CA LEU A 78 15.50 18.62 2.99
C LEU A 78 16.44 18.35 1.79
N GLN A 79 16.54 17.11 1.32
CA GLN A 79 17.28 16.80 0.09
C GLN A 79 16.71 17.54 -1.14
N CYS A 80 15.39 17.57 -1.28
CA CYS A 80 14.74 18.29 -2.39
C CYS A 80 14.83 19.82 -2.25
N VAL A 81 14.88 20.34 -1.01
CA VAL A 81 15.17 21.76 -0.75
C VAL A 81 16.55 22.14 -1.28
N GLU A 82 17.56 21.28 -1.12
CA GLU A 82 18.89 21.52 -1.68
C GLU A 82 18.88 21.55 -3.22
N LEU A 83 18.07 20.70 -3.88
CA LEU A 83 17.89 20.79 -5.34
C LEU A 83 17.28 22.13 -5.76
N LYS A 84 16.31 22.64 -4.99
CA LYS A 84 15.70 23.95 -5.23
C LYS A 84 16.68 25.11 -5.01
N LYS A 85 17.44 25.10 -3.92
CA LYS A 85 18.48 26.12 -3.63
C LYS A 85 19.55 26.19 -4.72
N ASN A 86 19.90 25.04 -5.29
CA ASN A 86 20.84 24.95 -6.41
C ASN A 86 20.23 25.29 -7.78
N GLY A 87 18.98 25.78 -7.83
CA GLY A 87 18.30 26.22 -9.04
C GLY A 87 17.83 25.10 -9.97
N LYS A 88 17.92 23.84 -9.55
CA LYS A 88 17.48 22.67 -10.35
C LYS A 88 15.96 22.49 -10.30
N CYS A 89 15.36 22.77 -9.15
CA CYS A 89 13.92 22.72 -8.94
C CYS A 89 13.34 24.14 -8.83
N ARG A 90 12.25 24.43 -9.54
CA ARG A 90 11.52 25.71 -9.47
C ARG A 90 10.38 25.67 -8.46
N HIS A 91 9.62 24.58 -8.43
CA HIS A 91 8.51 24.38 -7.51
C HIS A 91 8.68 23.09 -6.71
N LEU A 92 8.75 23.22 -5.39
CA LEU A 92 8.75 22.12 -4.44
C LEU A 92 7.39 22.08 -3.74
N ILE A 93 6.64 21.01 -3.99
CA ILE A 93 5.30 20.80 -3.44
C ILE A 93 5.36 19.58 -2.52
N VAL A 94 4.88 19.73 -1.29
CA VAL A 94 4.81 18.63 -0.33
C VAL A 94 3.35 18.35 0.02
N MET A 95 2.93 17.11 -0.17
CA MET A 95 1.59 16.64 0.13
C MET A 95 1.59 15.44 1.07
N GLY A 96 0.41 15.07 1.56
CA GLY A 96 0.20 13.79 2.25
C GLY A 96 -0.01 13.91 3.76
N CYS A 97 0.31 12.82 4.47
CA CYS A 97 -0.04 12.65 5.88
C CYS A 97 0.79 13.52 6.82
N LEU A 98 2.04 13.86 6.48
CA LEU A 98 2.90 14.72 7.32
C LEU A 98 2.26 16.11 7.48
N THR A 99 1.81 16.69 6.37
CA THR A 99 1.16 18.00 6.34
C THR A 99 -0.10 18.05 7.18
N GLN A 100 -0.91 16.99 7.15
CA GLN A 100 -2.13 16.89 7.97
C GLN A 100 -1.81 16.78 9.46
N ARG A 101 -0.66 16.21 9.81
CA ARG A 101 -0.26 16.00 11.20
C ARG A 101 0.24 17.29 11.86
N TYR A 102 1.18 17.97 11.21
CA TYR A 102 1.87 19.13 11.77
C TYR A 102 1.24 20.46 11.36
N GLY A 103 0.35 20.44 10.36
CA GLY A 103 -0.33 21.63 9.89
C GLY A 103 0.54 22.48 8.95
N VAL A 104 -0.12 23.14 8.00
CA VAL A 104 0.55 23.94 6.96
C VAL A 104 1.32 25.12 7.55
N ALA A 105 0.76 25.80 8.55
CA ALA A 105 1.37 26.99 9.14
C ALA A 105 2.73 26.68 9.79
N GLU A 106 2.79 25.67 10.66
CA GLU A 106 4.02 25.26 11.35
C GLU A 106 5.09 24.78 10.36
N LEU A 107 4.70 23.97 9.37
CA LEU A 107 5.63 23.47 8.35
C LEU A 107 6.17 24.58 7.46
N THR A 108 5.35 25.57 7.11
CA THR A 108 5.76 26.74 6.31
C THR A 108 6.75 27.61 7.08
N GLU A 109 6.53 27.79 8.39
CA GLU A 109 7.48 28.53 9.25
C GLU A 109 8.83 27.81 9.34
N LYS A 110 8.82 26.49 9.48
CA LYS A 110 10.04 25.68 9.65
C LYS A 110 10.82 25.42 8.37
N ILE A 111 10.14 25.29 7.23
CA ILE A 111 10.74 24.98 5.93
C ILE A 111 10.10 25.90 4.87
N PRO A 112 10.46 27.20 4.86
CA PRO A 112 9.86 28.19 3.97
C PRO A 112 10.23 27.97 2.49
N GLU A 113 11.23 27.13 2.19
CA GLU A 113 11.62 26.79 0.83
C GLU A 113 10.60 25.93 0.08
N VAL A 114 9.66 25.28 0.77
CA VAL A 114 8.56 24.53 0.14
C VAL A 114 7.47 25.51 -0.29
N ASP A 115 7.11 25.51 -1.59
CA ASP A 115 6.16 26.50 -2.13
C ASP A 115 4.70 26.19 -1.78
N LEU A 116 4.38 24.91 -1.59
CA LEU A 116 3.02 24.48 -1.33
C LEU A 116 2.98 23.24 -0.44
N TRP A 117 2.23 23.38 0.65
CA TRP A 117 1.90 22.28 1.56
C TRP A 117 0.43 21.87 1.36
N LEU A 118 0.20 20.58 1.08
CA LEU A 118 -1.14 20.02 0.91
C LEU A 118 -1.37 18.81 1.81
N GLY A 119 -2.62 18.59 2.20
CA GLY A 119 -3.04 17.35 2.85
C GLY A 119 -3.18 16.19 1.86
N VAL A 120 -3.86 15.13 2.30
CA VAL A 120 -4.18 13.94 1.47
C VAL A 120 -5.30 14.22 0.46
N ASN A 121 -5.37 13.45 -0.63
CA ASN A 121 -6.39 13.56 -1.68
C ASN A 121 -6.52 14.96 -2.29
N THR A 122 -5.40 15.54 -2.71
CA THR A 122 -5.33 16.92 -3.22
C THR A 122 -4.87 17.08 -4.69
N PRO A 123 -5.14 16.15 -5.63
CA PRO A 123 -4.60 16.25 -6.99
C PRO A 123 -5.01 17.54 -7.72
N GLN A 124 -6.29 17.94 -7.61
CA GLN A 124 -6.75 19.19 -8.23
C GLN A 124 -6.05 20.43 -7.65
N LYS A 125 -5.71 20.43 -6.36
CA LYS A 125 -5.02 21.57 -5.73
C LYS A 125 -3.58 21.73 -6.22
N VAL A 126 -2.91 20.62 -6.53
CA VAL A 126 -1.58 20.63 -7.17
C VAL A 126 -1.68 21.30 -8.54
N LEU A 127 -2.62 20.85 -9.37
CA LEU A 127 -2.84 21.43 -10.70
C LEU A 127 -3.22 22.91 -10.62
N ASP A 128 -4.14 23.28 -9.72
CA ASP A 128 -4.58 24.67 -9.54
C ASP A 128 -3.43 25.61 -9.14
N TYR A 129 -2.51 25.11 -8.30
CA TYR A 129 -1.30 25.86 -7.93
C TYR A 129 -0.37 26.06 -9.13
N LEU A 130 -0.08 25.00 -9.88
CA LEU A 130 0.83 25.06 -11.03
C LEU A 130 0.26 25.95 -12.15
N CYS A 131 -1.04 25.88 -12.42
CA CYS A 131 -1.70 26.76 -13.37
C CYS A 131 -1.52 28.24 -12.99
N LYS A 132 -1.65 28.59 -11.70
CA LYS A 132 -1.40 29.96 -11.22
C LYS A 132 0.08 30.33 -11.32
N ALA A 133 0.97 29.45 -10.89
CA ALA A 133 2.41 29.71 -10.88
C ALA A 133 2.98 29.95 -12.29
N TYR A 134 2.44 29.28 -13.30
CA TYR A 134 2.85 29.43 -14.70
C TYR A 134 1.95 30.35 -15.53
N HIS A 135 1.06 31.12 -14.91
CA HIS A 135 0.11 32.02 -15.60
C HIS A 135 -0.69 31.34 -16.72
N GLN A 136 -1.05 30.08 -16.52
CA GLN A 136 -1.91 29.33 -17.44
C GLN A 136 -3.37 29.66 -17.11
N GLU A 137 -4.22 29.79 -18.14
CA GLU A 137 -5.66 29.92 -17.93
C GLU A 137 -6.15 28.77 -17.04
N LYS A 138 -7.13 29.04 -16.18
CA LYS A 138 -7.77 28.00 -15.37
C LYS A 138 -8.31 26.94 -16.32
N ILE A 139 -7.59 25.83 -16.44
CA ILE A 139 -8.06 24.68 -17.18
C ILE A 139 -9.29 24.19 -16.42
N SER A 140 -10.42 24.04 -17.13
CA SER A 140 -11.66 23.51 -16.57
C SER A 140 -11.38 22.22 -15.78
N LYS A 141 -12.19 21.99 -14.74
CA LYS A 141 -12.16 20.79 -13.91
C LYS A 141 -11.90 19.60 -14.83
N ALA A 142 -10.83 18.86 -14.58
CA ALA A 142 -10.49 17.74 -15.45
C ALA A 142 -11.69 16.77 -15.50
N PRO A 143 -11.90 16.04 -16.60
CA PRO A 143 -12.86 14.95 -16.60
C PRO A 143 -12.62 14.11 -15.35
N ASP A 144 -13.68 13.69 -14.65
CA ASP A 144 -13.57 12.81 -13.47
C ASP A 144 -12.78 11.51 -13.81
N ASP A 145 -12.58 11.24 -15.10
CA ASP A 145 -11.84 10.13 -15.71
C ASP A 145 -10.39 10.47 -16.11
N SER A 146 -9.71 11.35 -15.37
CA SER A 146 -8.28 11.63 -15.64
C SER A 146 -7.45 10.36 -15.43
N PRO A 147 -6.73 9.86 -16.46
CA PRO A 147 -6.14 8.53 -16.40
C PRO A 147 -5.03 8.48 -15.36
N ARG A 148 -5.07 7.48 -14.48
CA ARG A 148 -4.02 7.23 -13.49
C ARG A 148 -2.73 6.81 -14.19
N LEU A 149 -1.60 7.43 -13.84
CA LEU A 149 -0.29 7.07 -14.40
C LEU A 149 0.40 6.11 -13.43
N LEU A 150 0.48 4.82 -13.82
CA LEU A 150 1.14 3.80 -13.01
C LEU A 150 2.65 4.05 -12.94
N THR A 151 3.16 3.91 -11.72
CA THR A 151 4.58 3.96 -11.37
C THR A 151 5.10 2.63 -10.83
N THR A 152 4.20 1.65 -10.68
CA THR A 152 4.50 0.24 -10.45
C THR A 152 4.72 -0.50 -11.78
N PRO A 153 5.25 -1.75 -11.75
CA PRO A 153 5.28 -2.58 -12.94
C PRO A 153 3.89 -2.74 -13.58
N PRO A 154 3.77 -2.77 -14.93
CA PRO A 154 2.49 -2.60 -15.64
C PRO A 154 1.49 -3.76 -15.45
N PHE A 155 1.92 -4.87 -14.86
CA PHE A 155 1.11 -6.06 -14.62
C PHE A 155 0.47 -6.11 -13.22
N THR A 156 0.82 -5.19 -12.31
CA THR A 156 0.26 -5.12 -10.95
C THR A 156 -0.08 -3.69 -10.59
N ALA A 157 -1.29 -3.45 -10.09
CA ALA A 157 -1.71 -2.14 -9.59
C ALA A 157 -2.43 -2.24 -8.25
N TYR A 158 -2.13 -1.29 -7.35
CA TYR A 158 -2.95 -1.10 -6.15
C TYR A 158 -4.26 -0.42 -6.52
N LEU A 159 -5.39 -0.84 -5.99
CA LEU A 159 -6.69 -0.21 -6.22
C LEU A 159 -7.27 0.24 -4.88
N LYS A 160 -7.35 1.56 -4.67
CA LYS A 160 -7.86 2.13 -3.42
C LYS A 160 -9.39 2.10 -3.44
N ILE A 161 -10.03 1.31 -2.59
CA ILE A 161 -11.51 1.16 -2.57
C ILE A 161 -12.21 2.06 -1.55
N ALA A 162 -11.47 2.54 -0.55
CA ALA A 162 -11.96 3.43 0.48
C ALA A 162 -10.83 4.30 1.04
N GLU A 163 -11.20 5.40 1.67
CA GLU A 163 -10.31 6.32 2.37
C GLU A 163 -10.72 6.45 3.84
N GLY A 164 -9.74 6.78 4.70
CA GLY A 164 -9.99 7.03 6.11
C GLY A 164 -10.40 5.77 6.88
N CYS A 165 -10.69 5.94 8.16
CA CYS A 165 -11.02 4.82 9.03
C CYS A 165 -11.91 5.26 10.20
N SER A 166 -12.91 4.44 10.53
CA SER A 166 -13.83 4.68 11.65
C SER A 166 -13.47 3.90 12.92
N HIS A 167 -12.38 3.13 12.91
CA HIS A 167 -11.87 2.47 14.11
C HIS A 167 -11.25 3.48 15.09
N SER A 168 -11.44 3.26 16.38
CA SER A 168 -10.93 4.11 17.46
C SER A 168 -9.69 3.52 18.14
N CYS A 169 -8.74 3.00 17.36
CA CYS A 169 -7.53 2.39 17.89
C CYS A 169 -6.66 3.43 18.62
N ALA A 170 -6.22 3.12 19.85
CA ALA A 170 -5.59 4.09 20.74
C ALA A 170 -4.26 4.65 20.20
N TYR A 171 -3.53 3.85 19.41
CA TYR A 171 -2.23 4.16 18.84
C TYR A 171 -2.29 4.78 17.43
N CYS A 172 -3.48 4.93 16.84
CA CYS A 172 -3.63 5.22 15.43
C CYS A 172 -4.01 6.69 15.18
N LEU A 173 -3.26 7.38 14.32
CA LEU A 173 -3.56 8.75 13.87
C LEU A 173 -4.43 8.82 12.61
N ILE A 174 -4.75 7.69 11.97
CA ILE A 174 -5.45 7.69 10.68
C ILE A 174 -6.74 8.53 10.68
N PRO A 175 -7.63 8.48 11.70
CA PRO A 175 -8.84 9.29 11.68
C PRO A 175 -8.59 10.80 11.63
N SER A 176 -7.50 11.30 12.22
CA SER A 176 -7.13 12.72 12.12
C SER A 176 -6.39 13.06 10.83
N LEU A 177 -5.58 12.14 10.29
CA LEU A 177 -4.79 12.38 9.09
C LEU A 177 -5.59 12.24 7.79
N ARG A 178 -6.48 11.24 7.73
CA ARG A 178 -7.20 10.82 6.52
C ARG A 178 -8.72 10.84 6.67
N GLY A 179 -9.23 11.22 7.84
CA GLY A 179 -10.66 11.31 8.11
C GLY A 179 -11.33 9.99 8.47
N ARG A 180 -12.66 10.04 8.63
CA ARG A 180 -13.50 8.86 8.84
C ARG A 180 -13.60 8.03 7.56
N LEU A 181 -14.10 6.81 7.68
CA LEU A 181 -14.34 5.93 6.53
C LEU A 181 -15.17 6.66 5.47
N LYS A 182 -14.65 6.67 4.24
CA LYS A 182 -15.34 7.08 3.02
C LYS A 182 -15.06 6.04 1.94
N SER A 183 -16.03 5.17 1.68
CA SER A 183 -15.97 4.19 0.60
C SER A 183 -16.19 4.88 -0.74
N ARG A 184 -15.51 4.39 -1.79
CA ARG A 184 -15.78 4.83 -3.15
C ARG A 184 -17.04 4.14 -3.70
N PRO A 185 -17.77 4.77 -4.61
CA PRO A 185 -18.83 4.11 -5.37
C PRO A 185 -18.30 2.87 -6.13
N LEU A 186 -19.13 1.83 -6.22
CA LEU A 186 -18.75 0.56 -6.83
C LEU A 186 -18.48 0.68 -8.33
N ASP A 187 -19.26 1.51 -9.02
CA ASP A 187 -19.11 1.82 -10.44
C ASP A 187 -17.77 2.52 -10.73
N GLU A 188 -17.35 3.48 -9.90
CA GLU A 188 -16.04 4.12 -10.02
C GLU A 188 -14.90 3.11 -9.81
N ILE A 189 -15.02 2.20 -8.83
CA ILE A 189 -14.03 1.14 -8.59
C ILE A 189 -13.95 0.20 -9.80
N TRP A 190 -15.10 -0.22 -10.33
CA TRP A 190 -15.15 -1.13 -11.47
C TRP A 190 -14.60 -0.49 -12.74
N HIS A 191 -14.89 0.79 -13.00
CA HIS A 191 -14.38 1.52 -14.17
C HIS A 191 -12.86 1.70 -14.12
N GLU A 192 -12.30 2.09 -12.96
CA GLU A 192 -10.85 2.17 -12.78
C GLU A 192 -10.20 0.79 -12.94
N ALA A 193 -10.76 -0.25 -12.32
CA ALA A 193 -10.24 -1.60 -12.43
C ALA A 193 -10.23 -2.12 -13.87
N SER A 194 -11.33 -1.90 -14.61
CA SER A 194 -11.46 -2.32 -16.00
C SER A 194 -10.46 -1.57 -16.90
N THR A 195 -10.26 -0.28 -16.67
CA THR A 195 -9.27 0.54 -17.39
C THR A 195 -7.84 0.07 -17.12
N LEU A 196 -7.51 -0.23 -15.86
CA LEU A 196 -6.20 -0.77 -15.48
C LEU A 196 -5.95 -2.13 -16.14
N VAL A 197 -6.94 -3.03 -16.12
CA VAL A 197 -6.83 -4.36 -16.71
C VAL A 197 -6.68 -4.28 -18.24
N ALA A 198 -7.47 -3.44 -18.90
CA ALA A 198 -7.35 -3.18 -20.34
C ALA A 198 -5.98 -2.60 -20.74
N SER A 199 -5.27 -1.98 -19.79
CA SER A 199 -3.90 -1.47 -19.98
C SER A 199 -2.81 -2.53 -19.71
N GLY A 200 -3.19 -3.78 -19.43
CA GLY A 200 -2.28 -4.91 -19.21
C GLY A 200 -2.07 -5.32 -17.75
N VAL A 201 -2.77 -4.70 -16.79
CA VAL A 201 -2.71 -5.11 -15.39
C VAL A 201 -3.36 -6.48 -15.20
N LYS A 202 -2.63 -7.40 -14.57
CA LYS A 202 -3.08 -8.77 -14.30
C LYS A 202 -3.42 -9.03 -12.84
N GLU A 203 -2.79 -8.30 -11.91
CA GLU A 203 -3.09 -8.35 -10.47
C GLU A 203 -3.58 -6.99 -9.96
N LEU A 204 -4.77 -6.97 -9.36
CA LEU A 204 -5.28 -5.83 -8.60
C LEU A 204 -5.12 -6.10 -7.10
N VAL A 205 -4.50 -5.16 -6.40
CA VAL A 205 -4.30 -5.23 -4.94
C VAL A 205 -5.20 -4.21 -4.27
N LEU A 206 -6.32 -4.67 -3.71
CA LEU A 206 -7.27 -3.84 -3.00
C LEU A 206 -6.68 -3.29 -1.72
N VAL A 207 -6.72 -1.96 -1.57
CA VAL A 207 -6.19 -1.25 -0.40
C VAL A 207 -7.19 -0.25 0.15
N ALA A 208 -7.19 -0.16 1.47
CA ALA A 208 -7.82 0.87 2.28
C ALA A 208 -7.09 0.91 3.64
N GLN A 209 -7.59 1.68 4.60
CA GLN A 209 -7.13 1.61 5.99
C GLN A 209 -7.75 0.43 6.73
N ASP A 210 -8.99 0.06 6.39
CA ASP A 210 -9.61 -1.24 6.66
C ASP A 210 -10.45 -1.64 5.44
N THR A 211 -9.97 -2.59 4.63
CA THR A 211 -10.67 -3.01 3.40
C THR A 211 -12.00 -3.70 3.71
N GLY A 212 -12.08 -4.41 4.84
CA GLY A 212 -13.30 -5.10 5.26
C GLY A 212 -14.38 -4.15 5.79
N ALA A 213 -14.05 -2.87 5.99
CA ALA A 213 -15.04 -1.86 6.34
C ALA A 213 -15.76 -1.26 5.13
N TYR A 214 -15.33 -1.56 3.90
CA TYR A 214 -15.95 -1.03 2.68
C TYR A 214 -17.47 -1.23 2.68
N GLY A 215 -18.20 -0.19 2.28
CA GLY A 215 -19.65 -0.19 2.15
C GLY A 215 -20.42 0.12 3.43
N LYS A 216 -19.78 0.08 4.62
CA LYS A 216 -20.44 0.37 5.91
C LYS A 216 -20.94 1.81 6.05
N ASP A 217 -20.40 2.73 5.24
CA ASP A 217 -20.78 4.14 5.17
C ASP A 217 -21.67 4.48 3.97
N LEU A 218 -22.00 3.48 3.13
CA LEU A 218 -22.87 3.65 1.97
C LEU A 218 -24.27 3.08 2.26
N ALA A 219 -25.27 3.60 1.54
CA ALA A 219 -26.62 3.04 1.59
C ALA A 219 -26.67 1.70 0.82
N GLY A 220 -27.52 0.77 1.30
CA GLY A 220 -27.70 -0.55 0.69
C GLY A 220 -26.76 -1.62 1.24
N ASN A 221 -26.79 -2.81 0.62
CA ASN A 221 -26.03 -3.98 1.04
C ASN A 221 -24.69 -4.09 0.30
N LEU A 222 -23.93 -2.99 0.21
CA LEU A 222 -22.58 -3.02 -0.36
C LEU A 222 -21.59 -3.57 0.68
N SER A 223 -20.73 -4.48 0.23
CA SER A 223 -19.70 -5.11 1.07
C SER A 223 -18.43 -5.36 0.27
N LEU A 224 -17.32 -5.67 0.95
CA LEU A 224 -16.11 -6.10 0.27
C LEU A 224 -16.35 -7.35 -0.61
N ALA A 225 -17.22 -8.28 -0.17
CA ALA A 225 -17.56 -9.46 -0.96
C ALA A 225 -18.24 -9.09 -2.28
N VAL A 226 -19.12 -8.08 -2.29
CA VAL A 226 -19.75 -7.55 -3.51
C VAL A 226 -18.70 -6.97 -4.46
N VAL A 227 -17.78 -6.13 -3.95
CA VAL A 227 -16.68 -5.57 -4.78
C VAL A 227 -15.86 -6.69 -5.42
N LEU A 228 -15.48 -7.70 -4.65
CA LEU A 228 -14.69 -8.83 -5.14
C LEU A 228 -15.41 -9.61 -6.25
N LYS A 229 -16.71 -9.90 -6.05
CA LYS A 229 -17.55 -10.58 -7.05
C LYS A 229 -17.65 -9.78 -8.35
N GLU A 230 -17.83 -8.46 -8.27
CA GLU A 230 -17.91 -7.61 -9.46
C GLU A 230 -16.56 -7.51 -10.19
N LEU A 231 -15.46 -7.34 -9.45
CA LEU A 231 -14.12 -7.29 -10.05
C LEU A 231 -13.74 -8.62 -10.70
N ALA A 232 -14.13 -9.75 -10.11
CA ALA A 232 -13.84 -11.08 -10.66
C ALA A 232 -14.49 -11.32 -12.04
N ARG A 233 -15.57 -10.58 -12.36
CA ARG A 233 -16.23 -10.65 -13.68
C ARG A 233 -15.37 -10.05 -14.80
N ILE A 234 -14.35 -9.24 -14.49
CA ILE A 234 -13.46 -8.66 -15.51
C ILE A 234 -12.64 -9.80 -16.14
N PRO A 235 -12.82 -10.13 -17.44
CA PRO A 235 -12.31 -11.37 -18.02
C PRO A 235 -10.79 -11.55 -17.92
N GLU A 236 -10.03 -10.49 -18.25
CA GLU A 236 -8.56 -10.54 -18.33
C GLU A 236 -7.86 -10.45 -16.96
N LEU A 237 -8.59 -10.02 -15.91
CA LEU A 237 -8.05 -9.95 -14.56
C LEU A 237 -7.71 -11.35 -14.04
N GLN A 238 -6.47 -11.53 -13.56
CA GLN A 238 -5.98 -12.83 -13.11
C GLN A 238 -6.00 -12.97 -11.59
N TRP A 239 -5.61 -11.94 -10.86
CA TRP A 239 -5.53 -11.95 -9.40
C TRP A 239 -6.16 -10.72 -8.76
N ILE A 240 -6.93 -10.95 -7.70
CA ILE A 240 -7.41 -9.93 -6.76
C ILE A 240 -6.83 -10.25 -5.39
N ARG A 241 -6.05 -9.33 -4.84
CA ARG A 241 -5.44 -9.47 -3.51
C ARG A 241 -6.05 -8.47 -2.55
N ILE A 242 -6.30 -8.89 -1.32
CA ILE A 242 -6.87 -8.05 -0.27
C ILE A 242 -5.79 -7.80 0.78
N LEU A 243 -5.52 -6.53 1.09
CA LEU A 243 -4.64 -6.12 2.18
C LEU A 243 -5.41 -5.36 3.27
N TYR A 244 -4.86 -5.27 4.47
CA TYR A 244 -5.38 -4.45 5.57
C TYR A 244 -6.80 -4.83 6.03
N LEU A 245 -7.07 -6.11 6.25
CA LEU A 245 -8.34 -6.56 6.83
C LEU A 245 -8.32 -6.43 8.36
N ASN A 246 -9.33 -5.80 8.93
CA ASN A 246 -9.56 -5.90 10.37
C ASN A 246 -10.16 -7.28 10.71
N PRO A 247 -9.68 -7.98 11.77
CA PRO A 247 -10.27 -9.24 12.22
C PRO A 247 -11.80 -9.20 12.37
N SER A 248 -12.36 -8.10 12.90
CA SER A 248 -13.81 -7.98 13.13
C SER A 248 -14.62 -7.67 11.87
N SER A 249 -13.96 -7.49 10.72
CA SER A 249 -14.60 -7.22 9.44
C SER A 249 -14.71 -8.48 8.57
N ILE A 250 -14.28 -9.63 9.08
CA ILE A 250 -14.35 -10.92 8.37
C ILE A 250 -15.73 -11.53 8.58
N THR A 251 -16.48 -11.73 7.50
CA THR A 251 -17.83 -12.29 7.50
C THR A 251 -17.84 -13.67 6.83
N PRO A 252 -18.84 -14.53 7.12
CA PRO A 252 -19.02 -15.79 6.38
C PRO A 252 -19.14 -15.57 4.87
N GLU A 253 -19.83 -14.51 4.43
CA GLU A 253 -19.93 -14.16 3.00
C GLU A 253 -18.57 -13.88 2.37
N LEU A 254 -17.69 -13.13 3.07
CA LEU A 254 -16.35 -12.84 2.57
C LEU A 254 -15.52 -14.12 2.45
N VAL A 255 -15.58 -14.98 3.46
CA VAL A 255 -14.85 -16.27 3.47
C VAL A 255 -15.32 -17.18 2.34
N ASP A 256 -16.64 -17.30 2.16
CA ASP A 256 -17.25 -18.06 1.05
C ASP A 256 -16.82 -17.53 -0.32
N THR A 257 -16.80 -16.19 -0.47
CA THR A 257 -16.38 -15.53 -1.71
C THR A 257 -14.92 -15.83 -2.04
N ILE A 258 -14.01 -15.73 -1.06
CA ILE A 258 -12.57 -16.02 -1.26
C ILE A 258 -12.36 -17.51 -1.59
N GLN A 259 -13.13 -18.40 -0.99
CA GLN A 259 -12.98 -19.83 -1.20
C GLN A 259 -13.38 -20.25 -2.63
N HIS A 260 -14.47 -19.71 -3.14
CA HIS A 260 -15.09 -20.15 -4.40
C HIS A 260 -14.64 -19.36 -5.63
N GLU A 261 -14.17 -18.11 -5.49
CA GLU A 261 -13.74 -17.31 -6.63
C GLU A 261 -12.24 -17.50 -6.93
N PRO A 262 -11.86 -18.18 -8.04
CA PRO A 262 -10.47 -18.51 -8.34
C PRO A 262 -9.56 -17.31 -8.59
N LYS A 263 -10.11 -16.16 -9.00
CA LYS A 263 -9.31 -14.94 -9.18
C LYS A 263 -8.91 -14.29 -7.86
N ILE A 264 -9.54 -14.62 -6.74
CA ILE A 264 -9.18 -14.05 -5.44
C ILE A 264 -8.03 -14.86 -4.84
N CYS A 265 -6.92 -14.17 -4.57
CA CYS A 265 -5.79 -14.78 -3.88
C CYS A 265 -6.23 -15.28 -2.51
N ARG A 266 -5.96 -16.56 -2.21
CA ARG A 266 -6.12 -17.15 -0.87
C ARG A 266 -5.03 -16.64 0.08
N TYR A 267 -5.07 -15.34 0.31
CA TYR A 267 -4.11 -14.56 1.08
C TYR A 267 -4.88 -13.51 1.88
N LEU A 268 -4.77 -13.55 3.21
CA LEU A 268 -5.38 -12.54 4.06
C LEU A 268 -4.32 -11.90 4.96
N ASP A 269 -4.17 -10.58 4.80
CA ASP A 269 -3.41 -9.73 5.69
C ASP A 269 -4.34 -9.17 6.78
N ILE A 270 -4.22 -9.74 7.98
CA ILE A 270 -5.09 -9.45 9.12
C ILE A 270 -4.22 -8.94 10.28
N PRO A 271 -3.98 -7.62 10.41
CA PRO A 271 -3.18 -7.06 11.49
C PRO A 271 -3.89 -7.22 12.84
N MET A 272 -3.46 -8.18 13.66
CA MET A 272 -4.04 -8.47 14.98
C MET A 272 -3.51 -7.55 16.08
N GLN A 273 -2.31 -7.01 15.89
CA GLN A 273 -1.63 -6.02 16.73
C GLN A 273 -1.14 -6.59 18.06
N HIS A 274 -1.96 -7.34 18.78
CA HIS A 274 -1.58 -8.03 20.01
C HIS A 274 -2.49 -9.25 20.22
N ALA A 275 -2.28 -10.03 21.29
CA ALA A 275 -3.12 -11.18 21.64
C ALA A 275 -3.64 -11.14 23.10
N SER A 276 -2.94 -10.47 24.01
CA SER A 276 -3.43 -10.25 25.37
C SER A 276 -4.67 -9.35 25.40
N SER A 277 -5.76 -9.83 26.01
CA SER A 277 -7.04 -9.12 26.13
C SER A 277 -6.91 -7.78 26.87
N LYS A 278 -6.04 -7.72 27.90
CA LYS A 278 -5.71 -6.49 28.65
C LYS A 278 -5.12 -5.42 27.74
N VAL A 279 -4.15 -5.81 26.91
CA VAL A 279 -3.46 -4.88 25.99
C VAL A 279 -4.39 -4.48 24.84
N LEU A 280 -5.12 -5.43 24.24
CA LEU A 280 -6.06 -5.18 23.16
C LEU A 280 -7.18 -4.21 23.57
N ARG A 281 -7.73 -4.36 24.78
CA ARG A 281 -8.73 -3.42 25.32
C ARG A 281 -8.18 -2.00 25.41
N LYS A 282 -6.96 -1.81 25.93
CA LYS A 282 -6.31 -0.49 25.98
C LYS A 282 -6.02 0.07 24.58
N MET A 283 -5.62 -0.80 23.65
CA MET A 283 -5.49 -0.47 22.23
C MET A 283 -6.83 -0.04 21.59
N GLY A 284 -7.97 -0.20 22.25
CA GLY A 284 -9.29 0.05 21.69
C GLY A 284 -9.71 -1.01 20.66
N ARG A 285 -9.25 -2.25 20.84
CA ARG A 285 -9.57 -3.40 20.00
C ARG A 285 -10.35 -4.43 20.82
N LYS A 286 -11.13 -5.25 20.13
CA LYS A 286 -11.83 -6.40 20.70
C LYS A 286 -11.02 -7.68 20.50
N GLY A 287 -11.32 -8.66 21.34
CA GLY A 287 -10.83 -10.02 21.29
C GLY A 287 -9.54 -10.30 22.05
N ASP A 288 -9.06 -11.52 21.90
CA ASP A 288 -7.93 -12.08 22.61
C ASP A 288 -7.30 -13.25 21.85
N ALA A 289 -6.31 -13.91 22.46
CA ALA A 289 -5.61 -15.04 21.87
C ALA A 289 -6.54 -16.22 21.55
N ALA A 290 -7.55 -16.51 22.38
CA ALA A 290 -8.45 -17.63 22.15
C ALA A 290 -9.37 -17.36 20.95
N GLU A 291 -10.04 -16.20 20.93
CA GLU A 291 -10.90 -15.78 19.83
C GLU A 291 -10.12 -15.70 18.50
N TYR A 292 -8.90 -15.17 18.53
CA TYR A 292 -8.07 -15.08 17.32
C TYR A 292 -7.60 -16.47 16.83
N LEU A 293 -7.29 -17.41 17.72
CA LEU A 293 -6.95 -18.77 17.33
C LEU A 293 -8.17 -19.51 16.75
N GLU A 294 -9.36 -19.30 17.28
CA GLU A 294 -10.61 -19.83 16.72
C GLU A 294 -10.89 -19.29 15.32
N LEU A 295 -10.75 -17.98 15.13
CA LEU A 295 -10.85 -17.34 13.81
C LEU A 295 -9.84 -17.92 12.82
N ILE A 296 -8.57 -18.05 13.22
CA ILE A 296 -7.51 -18.64 12.38
C ILE A 296 -7.84 -20.08 12.01
N GLY A 297 -8.31 -20.88 12.97
CA GLY A 297 -8.72 -22.26 12.75
C GLY A 297 -9.85 -22.37 11.73
N THR A 298 -10.88 -21.54 11.90
CA THR A 298 -12.03 -21.45 10.98
C THR A 298 -11.58 -21.08 9.58
N LEU A 299 -10.77 -20.03 9.43
CA LEU A 299 -10.27 -19.56 8.13
C LEU A 299 -9.46 -20.63 7.39
N ARG A 300 -8.56 -21.34 8.09
CA ARG A 300 -7.76 -22.41 7.49
C ARG A 300 -8.58 -23.63 7.09
N SER A 301 -9.62 -23.94 7.86
CA SER A 301 -10.54 -25.03 7.56
C SER A 301 -11.39 -24.73 6.33
N GLN A 302 -11.93 -23.51 6.24
CA GLN A 302 -12.83 -23.09 5.18
C GLN A 302 -12.11 -22.67 3.88
N ILE A 303 -10.86 -22.22 3.96
CA ILE A 303 -10.06 -21.80 2.80
C ILE A 303 -8.77 -22.65 2.72
N PRO A 304 -8.80 -23.84 2.09
CA PRO A 304 -7.61 -24.67 1.91
C PRO A 304 -6.51 -23.94 1.13
N GLY A 305 -5.28 -24.00 1.64
CA GLY A 305 -4.13 -23.30 1.05
C GLY A 305 -4.04 -21.80 1.38
N LEU A 306 -4.86 -21.31 2.32
CA LEU A 306 -4.83 -19.93 2.79
C LEU A 306 -3.48 -19.55 3.39
N VAL A 307 -2.94 -18.43 2.92
CA VAL A 307 -1.80 -17.74 3.52
C VAL A 307 -2.32 -16.67 4.48
N LEU A 308 -1.91 -16.77 5.75
CA LEU A 308 -2.22 -15.77 6.75
C LEU A 308 -1.01 -14.90 7.04
N ARG A 309 -1.16 -13.61 6.75
CA ARG A 309 -0.24 -12.57 7.19
C ARG A 309 -0.83 -11.82 8.38
N THR A 310 0.00 -11.51 9.37
CA THR A 310 -0.38 -10.59 10.44
C THR A 310 0.71 -9.57 10.72
N THR A 311 0.34 -8.55 11.49
CA THR A 311 1.28 -7.59 12.06
C THR A 311 1.00 -7.45 13.56
N LEU A 312 2.06 -7.52 14.36
CA LEU A 312 2.03 -7.37 15.81
C LEU A 312 2.84 -6.14 16.25
N MET A 313 2.49 -5.62 17.43
CA MET A 313 3.10 -4.46 18.05
C MET A 313 3.62 -4.83 19.43
N THR A 314 4.86 -4.45 19.75
CA THR A 314 5.47 -4.69 21.07
C THR A 314 5.63 -3.41 21.90
N GLY A 315 5.45 -3.56 23.21
CA GLY A 315 5.57 -2.54 24.24
C GLY A 315 4.57 -1.40 24.13
N PHE A 316 3.31 -1.72 23.81
CA PHE A 316 2.21 -0.79 24.00
C PHE A 316 2.11 -0.39 25.49
N PRO A 317 1.66 0.84 25.85
CA PRO A 317 1.56 1.27 27.25
C PRO A 317 0.75 0.30 28.12
N GLY A 318 1.41 -0.26 29.15
CA GLY A 318 0.85 -1.29 30.03
C GLY A 318 1.06 -2.75 29.60
N GLU A 319 1.86 -3.03 28.57
CA GLU A 319 2.31 -4.39 28.22
C GLU A 319 3.36 -4.89 29.23
N ASP A 320 2.93 -5.69 30.19
CA ASP A 320 3.81 -6.37 31.14
C ASP A 320 4.41 -7.67 30.57
N GLU A 321 5.23 -8.37 31.36
CA GLU A 321 5.87 -9.60 30.90
C GLU A 321 4.87 -10.73 30.66
N GLN A 322 3.79 -10.82 31.45
CA GLN A 322 2.74 -11.81 31.25
C GLN A 322 2.05 -11.61 29.89
N ALA A 323 1.64 -10.38 29.57
CA ALA A 323 1.03 -10.06 28.29
C ALA A 323 1.96 -10.37 27.10
N PHE A 324 3.26 -10.17 27.27
CA PHE A 324 4.25 -10.52 26.25
C PHE A 324 4.42 -12.04 26.09
N GLN A 325 4.44 -12.81 27.17
CA GLN A 325 4.47 -14.29 27.11
C GLN A 325 3.20 -14.86 26.47
N GLU A 326 2.03 -14.28 26.78
CA GLU A 326 0.76 -14.59 26.08
C GLU A 326 0.88 -14.37 24.56
N LEU A 327 1.52 -13.27 24.14
CA LEU A 327 1.75 -12.97 22.73
C LEU A 327 2.69 -13.97 22.05
N LEU A 328 3.76 -14.40 22.73
CA LEU A 328 4.67 -15.43 22.22
C LEU A 328 3.97 -16.78 22.03
N GLU A 329 3.23 -17.23 23.04
CA GLU A 329 2.47 -18.48 22.96
C GLU A 329 1.36 -18.40 21.91
N PHE A 330 0.74 -17.24 21.74
CA PHE A 330 -0.20 -17.00 20.65
C PHE A 330 0.46 -17.19 19.28
N VAL A 331 1.62 -16.56 19.01
CA VAL A 331 2.35 -16.72 17.73
C VAL A 331 2.71 -18.19 17.48
N LYS A 332 3.17 -18.89 18.53
CA LYS A 332 3.51 -20.30 18.48
C LYS A 332 2.30 -21.16 18.12
N LYS A 333 1.12 -20.90 18.64
CA LYS A 333 -0.10 -21.66 18.31
C LYS A 333 -0.68 -21.26 16.95
N ALA A 334 -0.69 -19.97 16.64
CA ALA A 334 -1.25 -19.42 15.42
C ALA A 334 -0.50 -19.86 14.17
N GLN A 335 0.82 -20.13 14.25
CA GLN A 335 1.63 -20.60 13.13
C GLN A 335 1.43 -19.76 11.85
N PHE A 336 1.58 -18.43 11.92
CA PHE A 336 1.37 -17.55 10.75
C PHE A 336 2.34 -17.86 9.61
N ASP A 337 1.88 -17.67 8.37
CA ASP A 337 2.71 -17.82 7.17
C ASP A 337 3.66 -16.63 7.01
N ARG A 338 3.15 -15.42 7.27
CA ARG A 338 3.92 -14.17 7.27
C ARG A 338 3.58 -13.38 8.53
N LEU A 339 4.56 -12.80 9.19
CA LEU A 339 4.32 -11.99 10.38
C LEU A 339 5.34 -10.86 10.47
N GLY A 340 4.83 -9.64 10.51
CA GLY A 340 5.60 -8.44 10.85
C GLY A 340 5.47 -8.10 12.32
N VAL A 341 6.54 -7.58 12.93
CA VAL A 341 6.51 -7.02 14.29
C VAL A 341 7.13 -5.63 14.27
N PHE A 342 6.45 -4.66 14.87
CA PHE A 342 6.97 -3.31 15.04
C PHE A 342 6.92 -2.88 16.52
N PRO A 343 7.89 -2.10 17.00
CA PRO A 343 7.80 -1.51 18.33
C PRO A 343 6.72 -0.42 18.33
N TYR A 344 5.99 -0.29 19.44
CA TYR A 344 5.10 0.85 19.66
C TYR A 344 5.92 2.15 19.69
N TYR A 345 5.47 3.14 18.93
CA TYR A 345 5.98 4.51 19.00
C TYR A 345 4.95 5.39 19.71
N HIS A 346 5.41 6.16 20.71
CA HIS A 346 4.56 7.00 21.54
C HIS A 346 4.26 8.32 20.83
N GLU A 347 3.37 8.24 19.84
CA GLU A 347 3.07 9.35 18.93
C GLU A 347 2.13 10.38 19.54
N GLU A 348 2.54 11.65 19.54
CA GLU A 348 1.71 12.80 19.87
C GLU A 348 0.43 12.83 19.03
N GLY A 349 -0.69 13.21 19.68
CA GLY A 349 -2.02 13.23 19.07
C GLY A 349 -2.78 11.89 19.15
N THR A 350 -2.11 10.77 19.46
CA THR A 350 -2.81 9.50 19.69
C THR A 350 -3.48 9.47 21.06
N ARG A 351 -4.55 8.68 21.24
CA ARG A 351 -5.16 8.47 22.57
C ARG A 351 -4.16 7.85 23.55
N SER A 352 -3.35 6.90 23.06
CA SER A 352 -2.33 6.22 23.85
C SER A 352 -1.21 7.15 24.34
N TYR A 353 -1.00 8.31 23.71
CA TYR A 353 -0.02 9.30 24.16
C TYR A 353 -0.33 9.87 25.55
N ARG A 354 -1.60 9.84 25.97
CA ARG A 354 -2.03 10.30 27.30
C ARG A 354 -1.68 9.29 28.41
N GLU A 355 -1.34 8.06 28.05
CA GLU A 355 -0.88 7.05 29.00
C GLU A 355 0.64 7.18 29.21
N LYS A 356 1.12 6.95 30.42
CA LYS A 356 2.56 6.89 30.66
C LYS A 356 3.17 5.75 29.85
N GLU A 357 4.22 6.03 29.08
CA GLU A 357 5.00 5.01 28.41
C GLU A 357 5.72 4.12 29.45
N THR A 358 5.27 2.87 29.58
CA THR A 358 5.77 1.95 30.63
C THR A 358 6.88 1.01 30.15
N VAL A 359 7.13 0.92 28.84
CA VAL A 359 8.07 -0.03 28.24
C VAL A 359 9.15 0.74 27.50
N SER A 360 10.42 0.53 27.87
CA SER A 360 11.54 1.21 27.22
C SER A 360 11.69 0.78 25.77
N PHE A 361 12.30 1.63 24.93
CA PHE A 361 12.56 1.28 23.54
C PHE A 361 13.48 0.06 23.37
N PHE A 362 14.44 -0.12 24.29
CA PHE A 362 15.29 -1.31 24.31
C PHE A 362 14.46 -2.58 24.55
N GLU A 363 13.52 -2.53 25.48
CA GLU A 363 12.65 -3.66 25.80
C GLU A 363 11.68 -3.98 24.65
N LYS A 364 11.07 -2.95 24.02
CA LYS A 364 10.27 -3.12 22.80
C LYS A 364 11.04 -3.86 21.70
N ARG A 365 12.32 -3.51 21.49
CA ARG A 365 13.19 -4.16 20.51
C ARG A 365 13.60 -5.57 20.92
N ARG A 366 13.85 -5.83 22.21
CA ARG A 366 14.10 -7.19 22.74
C ARG A 366 12.93 -8.10 22.40
N ARG A 367 11.72 -7.71 22.81
CA ARG A 367 10.45 -8.41 22.57
C ARG A 367 10.21 -8.68 21.09
N ARG A 368 10.41 -7.64 20.25
CA ARG A 368 10.33 -7.77 18.79
C ARG A 368 11.27 -8.85 18.24
N ARG A 369 12.55 -8.84 18.65
CA ARG A 369 13.54 -9.82 18.16
C ARG A 369 13.16 -11.24 18.56
N GLU A 370 12.63 -11.42 19.77
CA GLU A 370 12.22 -12.72 20.28
C GLU A 370 11.05 -13.31 19.50
N ILE A 371 10.00 -12.52 19.25
CA ILE A 371 8.88 -12.95 18.37
C ILE A 371 9.39 -13.27 16.96
N LEU A 372 10.25 -12.44 16.38
CA LEU A 372 10.78 -12.69 15.03
C LEU A 372 11.69 -13.93 14.98
N LYS A 373 12.43 -14.23 16.04
CA LYS A 373 13.22 -15.47 16.16
C LYS A 373 12.31 -16.70 16.14
N LEU A 374 11.19 -16.67 16.87
CA LEU A 374 10.17 -17.72 16.83
C LEU A 374 9.54 -17.84 15.43
N GLN A 375 9.10 -16.72 14.86
CA GLN A 375 8.48 -16.68 13.53
C GLN A 375 9.44 -17.20 12.43
N ARG A 376 10.74 -16.96 12.56
CA ARG A 376 11.76 -17.46 11.62
C ARG A 376 11.67 -18.97 11.45
N SER A 377 11.57 -19.70 12.57
CA SER A 377 11.46 -21.15 12.58
C SER A 377 10.13 -21.64 11.98
N ILE A 378 9.03 -20.92 12.24
CA ILE A 378 7.71 -21.21 11.66
C ILE A 378 7.73 -21.02 10.14
N SER A 379 8.25 -19.88 9.68
CA SER A 379 8.33 -19.52 8.25
C SER A 379 9.18 -20.52 7.48
N ARG A 380 10.34 -20.91 8.04
CA ARG A 380 11.20 -21.94 7.45
C ARG A 380 10.47 -23.27 7.27
N ARG A 381 9.81 -23.77 8.32
CA ARG A 381 9.10 -25.07 8.27
C ARG A 381 7.97 -25.07 7.23
N LYS A 382 7.24 -23.96 7.12
CA LYS A 382 6.18 -23.78 6.12
C LYS A 382 6.71 -23.69 4.70
N ASN A 383 7.86 -23.03 4.49
CA ASN A 383 8.52 -22.98 3.20
C ASN A 383 9.08 -24.35 2.81
N GLU A 384 9.69 -25.08 3.75
CA GLU A 384 10.17 -26.45 3.53
C GLU A 384 9.03 -27.40 3.11
N ALA A 385 7.85 -27.25 3.74
CA ALA A 385 6.64 -27.98 3.34
C ALA A 385 6.09 -27.60 1.95
N ALA A 386 6.58 -26.49 1.35
CA ALA A 386 6.19 -26.09 0.00
C ALA A 386 7.07 -26.72 -1.09
N VAL A 387 8.18 -27.37 -0.74
CA VAL A 387 9.04 -28.06 -1.71
C VAL A 387 8.26 -29.19 -2.38
N GLY A 388 8.33 -29.25 -3.71
CA GLY A 388 7.57 -30.20 -4.54
C GLY A 388 6.16 -29.75 -4.91
N ILE A 389 5.66 -28.63 -4.35
CA ILE A 389 4.35 -28.09 -4.71
C ILE A 389 4.43 -27.32 -6.03
N ASN A 390 3.41 -27.53 -6.88
CA ASN A 390 3.17 -26.74 -8.08
C ASN A 390 2.49 -25.41 -7.75
N LEU A 391 3.09 -24.30 -8.17
CA LEU A 391 2.54 -22.96 -7.99
C LEU A 391 2.50 -22.22 -9.32
N ARG A 392 1.41 -21.48 -9.51
CA ARG A 392 1.31 -20.47 -10.57
C ARG A 392 2.01 -19.19 -10.09
N VAL A 393 2.98 -18.71 -10.85
CA VAL A 393 3.85 -17.59 -10.51
C VAL A 393 3.76 -16.50 -11.59
N LEU A 394 3.56 -15.27 -11.14
CA LEU A 394 3.73 -14.04 -11.92
C LEU A 394 5.20 -13.64 -11.89
N THR A 395 5.86 -13.65 -13.04
CA THR A 395 7.26 -13.18 -13.17
C THR A 395 7.31 -11.66 -13.12
N GLU A 396 8.29 -11.07 -12.44
CA GLU A 396 8.33 -9.63 -12.21
C GLU A 396 9.62 -8.95 -12.67
N LYS A 397 10.77 -9.60 -12.44
CA LYS A 397 12.07 -8.99 -12.73
C LYS A 397 13.05 -10.04 -13.23
N LYS A 398 13.70 -9.76 -14.35
CA LYS A 398 14.85 -10.54 -14.82
C LYS A 398 16.07 -10.22 -13.94
N LEU A 399 16.67 -11.26 -13.35
CA LEU A 399 17.85 -11.14 -12.48
C LEU A 399 19.14 -11.62 -13.15
N GLY A 400 19.03 -12.44 -14.20
CA GLY A 400 20.12 -12.95 -15.02
C GLY A 400 19.56 -13.55 -16.31
N GLU A 401 20.39 -14.18 -17.15
CA GLU A 401 19.98 -14.69 -18.47
C GLU A 401 18.73 -15.60 -18.40
N SER A 402 18.73 -16.56 -17.47
CA SER A 402 17.66 -17.54 -17.26
C SER A 402 17.16 -17.58 -15.81
N VAL A 403 17.24 -16.45 -15.11
CA VAL A 403 16.83 -16.32 -13.70
C VAL A 403 15.92 -15.12 -13.52
N PHE A 404 14.76 -15.35 -12.90
CA PHE A 404 13.72 -14.36 -12.69
C PHE A 404 13.27 -14.34 -11.23
N ALA A 405 12.92 -13.16 -10.73
CA ALA A 405 12.12 -13.01 -9.51
C ALA A 405 10.64 -12.95 -9.90
N GLY A 406 9.80 -13.69 -9.17
CA GLY A 406 8.36 -13.69 -9.33
C GLY A 406 7.62 -13.88 -8.01
N ARG A 407 6.30 -13.90 -8.06
CA ARG A 407 5.40 -14.11 -6.91
C ARG A 407 4.29 -15.08 -7.26
N SER A 408 3.90 -15.92 -6.31
CA SER A 408 2.65 -16.68 -6.41
C SER A 408 1.50 -15.90 -5.75
N TYR A 409 0.31 -16.51 -5.65
CA TYR A 409 -0.78 -15.94 -4.87
C TYR A 409 -0.39 -15.75 -3.38
N ARG A 410 0.66 -16.43 -2.91
CA ARG A 410 1.13 -16.46 -1.52
C ARG A 410 1.98 -15.24 -1.12
N GLU A 411 2.41 -14.43 -2.07
CA GLU A 411 3.30 -13.28 -1.86
C GLU A 411 2.64 -11.96 -2.28
N ALA A 412 2.48 -11.02 -1.34
CA ALA A 412 2.08 -9.65 -1.66
C ALA A 412 3.25 -8.85 -2.28
N PRO A 413 2.98 -7.95 -3.26
CA PRO A 413 4.00 -7.09 -3.84
C PRO A 413 4.63 -6.16 -2.80
N ASP A 414 5.93 -5.90 -2.94
CA ASP A 414 6.79 -5.04 -2.12
C ASP A 414 6.92 -5.38 -0.63
N ILE A 415 6.09 -6.30 -0.12
CA ILE A 415 5.98 -6.62 1.30
C ILE A 415 6.57 -8.01 1.60
N ASP A 416 6.22 -9.00 0.77
CA ASP A 416 6.63 -10.38 0.98
C ASP A 416 7.84 -10.77 0.12
N PRO A 417 8.59 -11.81 0.50
CA PRO A 417 9.72 -12.32 -0.27
C PRO A 417 9.31 -12.75 -1.68
N LYS A 418 10.28 -12.83 -2.59
CA LYS A 418 10.05 -13.29 -3.98
C LYS A 418 10.46 -14.75 -4.16
N ILE A 419 9.88 -15.40 -5.16
CA ILE A 419 10.28 -16.72 -5.64
C ILE A 419 11.33 -16.52 -6.74
N ILE A 420 12.48 -17.18 -6.61
CA ILE A 420 13.51 -17.20 -7.63
C ILE A 420 13.25 -18.35 -8.59
N VAL A 421 12.91 -18.02 -9.83
CA VAL A 421 12.57 -18.98 -10.88
C VAL A 421 13.73 -19.11 -11.86
N LYS A 422 14.14 -20.35 -12.14
CA LYS A 422 15.06 -20.67 -13.24
C LYS A 422 14.26 -21.11 -14.47
N GLY A 423 14.48 -20.45 -15.60
CA GLY A 423 13.76 -20.70 -16.84
C GLY A 423 14.24 -19.82 -17.99
N GLU A 424 14.11 -20.33 -19.22
CA GLU A 424 14.40 -19.64 -20.46
C GLU A 424 13.11 -19.07 -21.08
N ASP A 425 13.24 -18.09 -21.97
CA ASP A 425 12.14 -17.49 -22.73
C ASP A 425 11.00 -16.87 -21.90
N LEU A 426 11.30 -16.42 -20.68
CA LEU A 426 10.35 -15.73 -19.80
C LEU A 426 10.42 -14.21 -19.94
N ARG A 427 9.29 -13.53 -19.76
CA ARG A 427 9.20 -12.06 -19.72
C ARG A 427 8.48 -11.59 -18.45
N PRO A 428 8.90 -10.48 -17.83
CA PRO A 428 8.13 -9.86 -16.75
C PRO A 428 6.65 -9.67 -17.13
N GLY A 429 5.77 -10.07 -16.23
CA GLY A 429 4.32 -10.09 -16.43
C GLY A 429 3.78 -11.45 -16.84
N ASP A 430 4.61 -12.45 -17.18
CA ASP A 430 4.13 -13.78 -17.55
C ASP A 430 3.65 -14.57 -16.33
N PHE A 431 2.58 -15.34 -16.53
CA PHE A 431 2.15 -16.37 -15.60
C PHE A 431 2.67 -17.72 -16.04
N ILE A 432 3.41 -18.37 -15.14
CA ILE A 432 4.02 -19.68 -15.39
C ILE A 432 3.71 -20.66 -14.26
N ASN A 433 3.66 -21.94 -14.57
CA ASN A 433 3.59 -22.99 -13.56
C ASN A 433 5.01 -23.44 -13.21
N VAL A 434 5.30 -23.54 -11.92
CA VAL A 434 6.63 -23.92 -11.42
C VAL A 434 6.51 -24.95 -10.31
N ILE A 435 7.49 -25.84 -10.23
CA ILE A 435 7.71 -26.73 -9.08
C ILE A 435 8.70 -26.05 -8.14
N ILE A 436 8.34 -25.89 -6.86
CA ILE A 436 9.28 -25.43 -5.84
C ILE A 436 10.35 -26.51 -5.60
N ARG A 437 11.63 -26.14 -5.74
CA ARG A 437 12.77 -27.06 -5.61
C ARG A 437 13.49 -26.92 -4.28
N GLN A 438 13.67 -25.70 -3.80
CA GLN A 438 14.34 -25.45 -2.53
C GLN A 438 13.64 -24.36 -1.75
N ALA A 439 13.77 -24.45 -0.44
CA ALA A 439 13.18 -23.53 0.52
C ALA A 439 14.25 -22.98 1.45
N TYR A 440 14.25 -21.66 1.60
CA TYR A 440 14.97 -20.97 2.66
C TYR A 440 13.96 -20.41 3.66
N THR A 441 14.46 -19.66 4.65
CA THR A 441 13.59 -19.08 5.70
C THR A 441 12.47 -18.21 5.12
N TYR A 442 12.78 -17.43 4.08
CA TYR A 442 11.84 -16.46 3.50
C TYR A 442 11.69 -16.66 2.00
N ASP A 443 12.78 -17.01 1.30
CA ASP A 443 12.82 -17.20 -0.14
C ASP A 443 12.57 -18.66 -0.55
N LEU A 444 12.05 -18.84 -1.77
CA LEU A 444 11.88 -20.12 -2.44
C LEU A 444 12.62 -20.09 -3.78
N THR A 445 13.14 -21.24 -4.21
CA THR A 445 13.64 -21.42 -5.58
C THR A 445 12.77 -22.42 -6.31
N ALA A 446 12.52 -22.18 -7.59
CA ALA A 446 11.62 -22.98 -8.40
C ALA A 446 12.15 -23.14 -9.83
N THR A 447 11.66 -24.17 -10.52
CA THR A 447 11.89 -24.41 -11.95
C THR A 447 10.55 -24.53 -12.65
N ILE A 448 10.49 -24.16 -13.93
CA ILE A 448 9.30 -24.37 -14.77
C ILE A 448 8.86 -25.83 -14.70
N ASP A 449 7.56 -26.04 -14.49
CA ASP A 449 6.90 -27.35 -14.64
C ASP A 449 6.61 -27.54 -16.14
N ARG A 450 7.29 -28.50 -16.77
CA ARG A 450 7.22 -28.74 -18.23
C ARG A 450 6.24 -29.84 -18.56
#